data_AF-W1YCF4-F1
#
_entry.id   AF-W1YCF4-F1
#
_cell.length_a   1.000
_cell.length_b   1.000
_cell.length_c   1.000
_cell.angle_alpha   90.00
_cell.angle_beta   90.00
_cell.angle_gamma   90.00
#
_symmetry.space_group_name_H-M   'P 1'
#
loop_
_entity.id
_entity.type
_entity.pdbx_description
1 polymer ?
#
loop_
_entity_poly.entity_id
_entity_poly.type
_entity_poly.pdbx_seq_one_letter_code
_entity_poly.pdbx_strand_id
1 'polypeptide(L)'
;IAYDYGLSAIALNKILHEAHIQRSVNGQWILYSDLMHKGYTKTKTHTYMTTDGRLECKVSTRWTQKGRLMIHELLKKRGINAICEEVA
;
A
#
# COMPACT_ATOMS: atom_id res chain seq x y z
N ILE A 1 -5.16 -6.61 -0.93
CA ILE A 1 -4.62 -6.03 -2.20
C ILE A 1 -3.72 -7.06 -2.84
N ALA A 2 -2.44 -7.24 -2.47
CA ALA A 2 -1.55 -8.17 -3.18
C ALA A 2 -2.14 -9.58 -3.33
N TYR A 3 -2.66 -10.13 -2.23
CA TYR A 3 -3.35 -11.43 -2.21
C TYR A 3 -4.48 -11.51 -3.24
N ASP A 4 -5.31 -10.47 -3.35
CA ASP A 4 -6.44 -10.35 -4.28
C ASP A 4 -6.03 -10.46 -5.77
N TYR A 5 -4.73 -10.39 -6.09
CA TYR A 5 -4.16 -10.55 -7.45
C TYR A 5 -3.19 -11.73 -7.55
N GLY A 6 -3.15 -12.62 -6.55
CA GLY A 6 -2.19 -13.72 -6.50
C GLY A 6 -0.73 -13.27 -6.37
N LEU A 7 -0.50 -12.04 -5.90
CA LEU A 7 0.83 -11.44 -5.75
C LEU A 7 1.31 -11.55 -4.29
N SER A 8 2.62 -11.74 -4.11
CA SER A 8 3.25 -11.46 -2.83
C SER A 8 3.26 -9.95 -2.55
N ALA A 9 3.33 -9.55 -1.28
CA ALA A 9 3.47 -8.15 -0.91
C ALA A 9 4.72 -7.51 -1.53
N ILE A 10 5.82 -8.29 -1.65
CA ILE A 10 7.06 -7.86 -2.28
C ILE A 10 6.85 -7.59 -3.77
N ALA A 11 6.18 -8.50 -4.49
CA ALA A 11 5.89 -8.33 -5.91
C ALA A 11 5.02 -7.10 -6.18
N LEU A 12 3.94 -6.92 -5.40
CA LEU A 12 3.11 -5.72 -5.52
C LEU A 12 3.93 -4.44 -5.24
N ASN A 13 4.75 -4.43 -4.19
CA ASN A 13 5.54 -3.25 -3.86
C ASN A 13 6.53 -2.88 -4.96
N LYS A 14 7.16 -3.88 -5.61
CA LYS A 14 8.05 -3.69 -6.76
C LYS A 14 7.30 -3.07 -7.94
N ILE A 15 6.14 -3.61 -8.30
CA ILE A 15 5.26 -3.09 -9.36
C ILE A 15 4.90 -1.62 -9.11
N LEU A 16 4.50 -1.28 -7.87
CA LEU A 16 4.13 0.09 -7.50
C LEU A 16 5.34 1.03 -7.47
N HIS A 17 6.52 0.52 -7.12
CA HIS A 17 7.75 1.31 -7.16
C HIS A 17 8.16 1.65 -8.59
N GLU A 18 8.15 0.66 -9.49
CA GLU A 18 8.43 0.83 -10.92
C GLU A 18 7.42 1.74 -11.61
N ALA A 19 6.18 1.78 -11.11
CA ALA A 19 5.13 2.68 -11.60
C ALA A 19 5.22 4.12 -11.03
N HIS A 20 6.28 4.46 -10.29
CA HIS A 20 6.41 5.75 -9.58
C HIS A 20 5.25 6.06 -8.63
N ILE A 21 4.68 5.04 -7.98
CA ILE A 21 3.56 5.23 -7.03
C ILE A 21 4.06 5.36 -5.60
N GLN A 22 4.99 4.49 -5.21
CA GLN A 22 5.52 4.47 -3.85
C GLN A 22 7.02 4.19 -3.83
N ARG A 23 7.65 4.51 -2.70
CA ARG A 23 9.06 4.23 -2.41
C ARG A 23 9.22 3.77 -0.97
N SER A 24 10.28 3.01 -0.72
CA SER A 24 10.66 2.60 0.63
C SER A 24 11.58 3.65 1.25
N VAL A 25 11.21 4.18 2.42
CA VAL A 25 12.02 5.10 3.23
C VAL A 25 12.02 4.57 4.66
N ASN A 26 13.20 4.30 5.21
CA ASN A 26 13.38 3.78 6.58
C ASN A 26 12.49 2.55 6.88
N GLY A 27 12.34 1.65 5.92
CA GLY A 27 11.53 0.44 6.05
C GLY A 27 10.02 0.65 5.93
N GLN A 28 9.55 1.84 5.55
CA GLN A 28 8.15 2.17 5.30
C GLN A 28 7.90 2.51 3.83
N TRP A 29 6.82 1.95 3.27
CA TRP A 29 6.33 2.33 1.95
C TRP A 29 5.48 3.59 2.04
N ILE A 30 5.90 4.64 1.35
CA ILE A 30 5.21 5.93 1.26
C ILE A 30 5.03 6.34 -0.20
N LEU A 31 4.06 7.20 -0.48
CA LEU A 31 3.84 7.73 -1.82
C LEU A 31 4.98 8.65 -2.26
N TYR A 32 5.19 8.78 -3.57
CA TYR A 32 5.94 9.92 -4.11
C TYR A 32 5.18 11.23 -3.86
N SER A 33 5.93 12.33 -3.77
CA SER A 33 5.42 13.65 -3.36
C SER A 33 4.32 14.19 -4.28
N ASP A 34 4.41 13.91 -5.58
CA ASP A 34 3.43 14.25 -6.61
C ASP A 34 2.09 13.49 -6.44
N LEU A 35 2.10 12.36 -5.74
CA LEU A 35 0.91 11.56 -5.42
C LEU A 35 0.41 11.78 -4.00
N MET A 36 1.19 12.46 -3.15
CA MET A 36 0.74 12.87 -1.82
C MET A 36 -0.47 13.82 -1.91
N HIS A 37 -1.27 13.87 -0.85
CA HIS A 37 -2.48 14.69 -0.71
C HIS A 37 -3.62 14.41 -1.71
N LYS A 38 -3.46 13.49 -2.67
CA LYS A 38 -4.53 13.05 -3.58
C LYS A 38 -5.54 12.08 -2.96
N GLY A 39 -5.38 11.75 -1.68
CA GLY A 39 -6.31 10.90 -0.92
C GLY A 39 -6.15 9.39 -1.20
N TYR A 40 -5.05 8.96 -1.81
CA TYR A 40 -4.78 7.53 -2.08
C TYR A 40 -4.40 6.73 -0.83
N THR A 41 -3.81 7.39 0.16
CA THR A 41 -3.43 6.78 1.44
C THR A 41 -3.95 7.57 2.61
N LYS A 42 -4.09 6.91 3.76
CA LYS A 42 -4.29 7.52 5.06
C LYS A 42 -3.21 7.03 6.01
N THR A 43 -2.81 7.92 6.90
CA THR A 43 -1.88 7.61 7.98
C THR A 43 -2.64 6.99 9.14
N LYS A 44 -2.10 5.92 9.73
CA LYS A 44 -2.60 5.34 10.97
C LYS A 44 -1.45 5.21 11.96
N THR A 45 -1.57 5.89 13.09
CA THR A 45 -0.65 5.75 14.23
C THR A 45 -1.06 4.54 15.04
N HIS A 46 -0.10 3.68 15.31
CA HIS A 46 -0.24 2.51 16.17
C HIS A 46 0.62 2.70 17.41
N THR A 47 0.00 2.63 18.56
CA THR A 47 0.70 2.65 19.85
C THR A 47 0.94 1.21 20.28
N TYR A 48 2.15 0.89 20.72
CA TYR A 48 2.51 -0.42 21.25
C TYR A 48 3.43 -0.25 22.45
N MET A 49 3.43 -1.26 23.32
CA MET A 49 4.35 -1.33 24.45
C MET A 49 5.57 -2.14 24.03
N THR A 50 6.76 -1.62 24.27
CA THR A 50 8.02 -2.31 24.05
C THR A 50 8.26 -3.35 25.15
N THR A 51 9.20 -4.26 24.93
CA THR A 51 9.56 -5.31 25.90
C THR A 51 10.11 -4.76 27.22
N ASP A 52 10.67 -3.54 27.21
CA ASP A 52 11.13 -2.81 28.39
C ASP A 52 10.05 -1.91 29.03
N GLY A 53 8.79 -2.04 28.60
CA GLY A 53 7.63 -1.39 29.23
C GLY A 53 7.39 0.06 28.80
N ARG A 54 8.14 0.59 27.82
CA ARG A 54 7.90 1.93 27.28
C ARG A 54 6.74 1.93 26.28
N LEU A 55 6.02 3.04 26.25
CA LEU A 55 4.99 3.27 25.24
C LEU A 55 5.63 3.91 24.00
N GLU A 56 5.53 3.25 22.86
CA GLU A 56 6.02 3.75 21.58
C GLU A 56 4.88 3.87 20.56
N CYS A 57 5.06 4.76 19.58
CA CYS A 57 4.12 4.99 18.50
C CYS A 57 4.82 4.76 17.15
N LYS A 58 4.24 3.89 16.32
CA LYS A 58 4.65 3.69 14.93
C LYS A 58 3.59 4.19 13.98
N VAL A 59 4.01 4.99 13.02
CA VAL A 59 3.15 5.47 11.96
C VAL A 59 3.15 4.46 10.81
N SER A 60 1.97 4.13 10.29
CA SER A 60 1.82 3.27 9.12
C SER A 60 0.98 3.97 8.04
N THR A 61 1.26 3.62 6.79
CA THR A 61 0.50 4.11 5.63
C THR A 61 -0.49 3.03 5.20
N ARG A 62 -1.77 3.36 5.13
CA ARG A 62 -2.83 2.46 4.66
C ARG A 62 -3.48 3.00 3.40
N TRP A 63 -3.69 2.13 2.41
CA TRP A 63 -4.45 2.46 1.20
C TRP A 63 -5.90 2.79 1.52
N THR A 64 -6.42 3.88 0.96
CA THR A 64 -7.87 4.19 0.96
C THR A 64 -8.57 3.37 -0.12
N GLN A 65 -9.92 3.41 -0.17
CA GLN A 65 -10.65 2.83 -1.31
C GLN A 65 -10.20 3.44 -2.65
N LYS A 66 -10.03 4.77 -2.71
CA LYS A 66 -9.48 5.49 -3.88
C LYS A 66 -8.09 4.99 -4.27
N GLY A 67 -7.23 4.73 -3.28
CA GLY A 67 -5.91 4.13 -3.50
C GLY A 67 -5.99 2.72 -4.07
N ARG A 68 -6.89 1.88 -3.54
CA ARG A 68 -7.11 0.52 -4.06
C ARG A 68 -7.59 0.53 -5.51
N LEU A 69 -8.49 1.44 -5.87
CA LEU A 69 -8.95 1.60 -7.26
C LEU A 69 -7.81 2.00 -8.20
N MET A 70 -6.96 2.96 -7.79
CA MET A 70 -5.79 3.34 -8.59
C MET A 70 -4.84 2.15 -8.81
N ILE A 71 -4.61 1.33 -7.79
CA ILE A 71 -3.78 0.11 -7.90
C ILE A 71 -4.46 -0.92 -8.82
N HIS A 72 -5.78 -1.11 -8.70
CA HIS A 72 -6.53 -2.01 -9.56
C HIS A 72 -6.37 -1.62 -11.04
N GLU A 73 -6.60 -0.36 -11.38
CA GLU A 73 -6.47 0.13 -12.75
C GLU A 73 -5.04 -0.01 -13.29
N LEU A 74 -4.02 0.20 -12.46
CA LEU A 74 -2.63 -0.05 -12.84
C LEU A 74 -2.38 -1.52 -13.16
N LEU A 75 -2.82 -2.43 -12.29
CA LEU A 75 -2.61 -3.88 -12.43
C LEU A 75 -3.35 -4.41 -13.67
N LYS A 76 -4.59 -3.97 -13.87
CA LYS A 76 -5.40 -4.29 -15.05
C LYS A 76 -4.73 -3.84 -16.34
N LYS A 77 -4.19 -2.62 -16.38
CA LYS A 77 -3.41 -2.12 -17.54
C LYS A 77 -2.14 -2.95 -17.83
N ARG A 78 -1.63 -3.67 -16.83
CA ARG A 78 -0.48 -4.59 -16.96
C ARG A 78 -0.90 -6.04 -17.23
N GLY A 79 -2.19 -6.31 -17.45
CA GLY A 79 -2.71 -7.66 -17.68
C GLY A 79 -2.78 -8.53 -16.42
N ILE A 80 -2.66 -7.92 -15.23
CA ILE A 80 -2.74 -8.61 -13.94
C ILE A 80 -4.16 -8.43 -13.39
N ASN A 81 -4.99 -9.46 -13.54
CA ASN A 81 -6.38 -9.45 -13.10
C ASN A 81 -6.51 -9.93 -11.65
N ALA A 82 -7.56 -9.48 -10.97
CA ALA A 82 -7.86 -9.95 -9.62
C ALA A 82 -8.30 -11.43 -9.66
N ILE A 83 -7.76 -12.24 -8.76
CA ILE A 83 -8.13 -13.67 -8.63
C ILE A 83 -9.47 -13.85 -7.93
N CYS A 84 -9.92 -12.84 -7.17
CA CYS A 84 -11.18 -12.86 -6.43
C CYS A 84 -12.22 -11.92 -7.03
N GLU A 85 -12.23 -11.74 -8.36
CA GLU A 85 -13.38 -11.11 -9.06
C GLU A 85 -14.59 -12.06 -9.02
N GLU A 86 -15.11 -12.35 -7.84
CA GLU A 86 -16.51 -12.75 -7.71
C GLU A 86 -17.34 -11.48 -7.82
N VAL A 87 -18.11 -11.44 -8.91
CA VAL A 87 -19.13 -10.43 -9.18
C VAL A 87 -20.05 -10.31 -7.97
N ALA A 88 -20.15 -9.11 -7.40
CA ALA A 88 -21.25 -8.69 -6.54
C ALA A 88 -22.06 -7.63 -7.28
#